data_AF-A0A6A5YH95-F1
#
_entry.id   AF-A0A6A5YH95-F1
#
_cell.length_a   1.000
_cell.length_b   1.000
_cell.length_c   1.000
_cell.angle_alpha   90.00
_cell.angle_beta   90.00
_cell.angle_gamma   90.00
#
_symmetry.space_group_name_H-M   'P 1'
#
loop_
_entity.id
_entity.type
_entity.pdbx_description
1 polymer ?
#
loop_
_entity_poly.entity_id
_entity_poly.type
_entity_poly.pdbx_seq_one_letter_code
_entity_poly.pdbx_strand_id
1 'polypeptide(L)'
;MELCIRIWLTINVKSPSIAVGPVYQHDVPIKWTEDRSLQDLIRVRFKKCAASGNPRYRTRLEGKFTAAYLVNVCEMKLHWTDNLTDHLCQDPDQHVFTVYKHKICLLNHSKSKDGCPIPKDVLEEALDTLDLLFPFGDPATKQLLKKENQLVFYQLGNRARDRELDLSRYEYWREELDDLVDSFRKPPRSWKQLATDRRNLMEWAAFWVAVMVAISVKAYHAAIAQSRYSPQN
;
A
#
# COMPACT_ATOMS: atom_id res chain seq x y z
N MET A 1 -16.94 -7.57 26.95
CA MET A 1 -16.22 -6.30 26.73
C MET A 1 -15.24 -6.37 25.56
N GLU A 2 -14.44 -7.43 25.42
CA GLU A 2 -13.47 -7.58 24.32
C GLU A 2 -14.09 -7.42 22.91
N LEU A 3 -15.20 -8.10 22.63
CA LEU A 3 -15.88 -7.98 21.33
C LEU A 3 -16.32 -6.53 21.05
N CYS A 4 -16.81 -5.81 22.06
CA CYS A 4 -17.19 -4.41 21.93
C CYS A 4 -15.98 -3.54 21.60
N ILE A 5 -14.83 -3.78 22.24
CA ILE A 5 -13.58 -3.06 21.97
C ILE A 5 -13.08 -3.37 20.55
N ARG A 6 -13.10 -4.65 20.13
CA ARG A 6 -12.73 -5.07 18.78
C ARG A 6 -13.60 -4.41 17.72
N ILE A 7 -14.92 -4.36 17.93
CA ILE A 7 -15.85 -3.71 16.99
C ILE A 7 -15.67 -2.19 17.00
N TRP A 8 -15.51 -1.59 18.17
CA TRP A 8 -15.45 -0.14 18.31
C TRP A 8 -14.13 0.45 17.81
N LEU A 9 -13.00 -0.17 18.17
CA LEU A 9 -11.67 0.30 17.81
C LEU A 9 -11.13 -0.35 16.56
N THR A 10 -11.74 -1.44 16.08
CA THR A 10 -11.25 -2.23 14.95
C THR A 10 -9.80 -2.68 15.16
N ILE A 11 -9.49 -3.10 16.38
CA ILE A 11 -8.18 -3.62 16.81
C ILE A 11 -8.37 -5.02 17.38
N ASN A 12 -7.51 -5.96 16.97
CA ASN A 12 -7.54 -7.32 17.49
C ASN A 12 -6.87 -7.40 18.87
N VAL A 13 -7.68 -7.53 19.93
CA VAL A 13 -7.23 -7.64 21.33
C VAL A 13 -7.58 -9.03 21.87
N LYS A 14 -6.64 -9.82 22.37
CA LYS A 14 -6.90 -11.12 23.03
C LYS A 14 -6.87 -10.98 24.55
N SER A 15 -7.94 -11.41 25.20
CA SER A 15 -8.00 -11.66 26.65
C SER A 15 -7.75 -13.14 26.96
N PRO A 16 -7.26 -13.51 28.16
CA PRO A 16 -7.11 -14.90 28.58
C PRO A 16 -8.40 -15.75 28.46
N SER A 17 -9.57 -15.12 28.46
CA SER A 17 -10.87 -15.80 28.48
C SER A 17 -11.45 -16.15 27.12
N ILE A 18 -11.00 -15.51 26.03
CA ILE A 18 -11.50 -15.76 24.67
C ILE A 18 -10.32 -15.68 23.68
N ALA A 19 -9.91 -16.84 23.16
CA ALA A 19 -8.91 -16.91 22.10
C ALA A 19 -9.58 -17.11 20.75
N VAL A 20 -9.79 -16.03 20.00
CA VAL A 20 -10.10 -16.14 18.56
C VAL A 20 -8.78 -16.34 17.81
N GLY A 21 -8.66 -17.40 17.01
CA GLY A 21 -7.45 -17.67 16.21
C GLY A 21 -7.03 -16.47 15.34
N PRO A 22 -5.75 -16.35 14.97
CA PRO A 22 -5.31 -15.31 14.06
C PRO A 22 -6.07 -15.43 12.73
N VAL A 23 -6.58 -14.33 12.20
CA VAL A 23 -7.28 -14.34 10.90
C VAL A 23 -6.25 -14.49 9.75
N TYR A 24 -4.99 -14.09 9.98
CA TYR A 24 -3.88 -14.17 9.03
C TYR A 24 -2.59 -14.59 9.73
N GLN A 25 -1.60 -15.10 8.98
CA GLN A 25 -0.31 -15.56 9.55
C GLN A 25 0.44 -14.47 10.35
N HIS A 26 0.17 -13.19 10.10
CA HIS A 26 0.78 -12.03 10.75
C HIS A 26 -0.17 -11.29 11.71
N ASP A 27 -1.39 -11.80 11.93
CA ASP A 27 -2.31 -11.23 12.91
C ASP A 27 -1.77 -11.54 14.30
N VAL A 28 -1.01 -10.59 14.86
CA VAL A 28 -0.45 -10.67 16.22
C VAL A 28 -1.43 -9.96 17.16
N PRO A 29 -2.34 -10.72 17.78
CA PRO A 29 -3.31 -10.16 18.70
C PRO A 29 -2.62 -9.53 19.90
N ILE A 30 -3.11 -8.37 20.32
CA ILE A 30 -2.55 -7.68 21.48
C ILE A 30 -3.02 -8.42 22.74
N LYS A 31 -2.08 -8.91 23.55
CA LYS A 31 -2.39 -9.55 24.84
C LYS A 31 -2.82 -8.47 25.84
N TRP A 32 -4.10 -8.46 26.20
CA TRP A 32 -4.62 -7.58 27.24
C TRP A 32 -4.58 -8.30 28.59
N THR A 33 -3.76 -7.79 29.49
CA THR A 33 -3.64 -8.26 30.87
C THR A 33 -4.42 -7.32 31.80
N GLU A 34 -5.05 -7.87 32.84
CA GLU A 34 -5.98 -7.11 33.72
C GLU A 34 -5.29 -5.98 34.51
N ASP A 35 -3.96 -5.98 34.58
CA ASP A 35 -3.12 -4.98 35.22
C ASP A 35 -2.91 -3.70 34.39
N ARG A 36 -3.38 -3.65 33.13
CA ARG A 36 -3.18 -2.49 32.25
C ARG A 36 -4.47 -1.87 31.73
N SER A 37 -4.48 -0.53 31.68
CA SER A 37 -5.55 0.23 31.03
C SER A 37 -5.52 0.04 29.51
N LEU A 38 -6.69 0.16 28.87
CA LEU A 38 -6.82 0.10 27.41
C LEU A 38 -6.01 1.22 26.71
N GLN A 39 -5.91 2.39 27.34
CA GLN A 39 -5.13 3.51 26.80
C GLN A 39 -3.63 3.20 26.77
N ASP A 40 -3.11 2.59 27.84
CA ASP A 40 -1.70 2.19 27.90
C ASP A 40 -1.38 1.10 26.88
N LEU A 41 -2.31 0.16 26.69
CA LEU A 41 -2.19 -0.89 25.68
C LEU A 41 -2.05 -0.29 24.26
N ILE A 42 -2.91 0.68 23.93
CA ILE A 42 -2.92 1.33 22.62
C ILE A 42 -1.66 2.18 22.42
N ARG A 43 -1.23 2.94 23.44
CA ARG A 43 0.03 3.71 23.40
C ARG A 43 1.25 2.82 23.18
N VAL A 44 1.27 1.63 23.77
CA VAL A 44 2.37 0.67 23.58
C VAL A 44 2.32 0.04 22.18
N ARG A 45 1.14 -0.10 21.57
CA ARG A 45 1.02 -0.66 20.22
C ARG A 45 1.41 0.34 19.14
N PHE A 46 0.97 1.59 19.26
CA PHE A 46 1.33 2.69 18.35
C PHE A 46 2.49 3.48 18.92
N LYS A 47 3.67 2.85 18.93
CA LYS A 47 4.90 3.56 19.28
C LYS A 47 5.32 4.43 18.10
N LYS A 48 5.69 5.67 18.41
CA LYS A 48 6.37 6.52 17.43
C LYS A 48 7.69 5.87 17.05
N CYS A 49 7.91 5.67 15.77
CA CYS A 49 9.22 5.41 15.23
C CYS A 49 10.07 6.66 15.52
N ALA A 50 11.10 6.52 16.35
CA ALA A 50 12.12 7.56 16.49
C ALA A 50 12.64 7.82 15.07
N ALA A 51 12.58 9.07 14.60
CA ALA A 51 12.95 9.46 13.25
C ALA A 51 14.26 8.77 12.89
N SER A 52 14.16 7.66 12.16
CA SER A 52 15.32 6.86 11.83
C SER A 52 16.06 7.73 10.85
N GLY A 53 17.16 8.33 11.30
CA GLY A 53 18.10 9.05 10.44
C GLY A 53 18.81 8.10 9.49
N ASN A 54 18.11 7.08 8.98
CA ASN A 54 18.60 6.13 8.02
C ASN A 54 18.69 6.88 6.68
N PRO A 55 19.89 7.21 6.20
CA PRO A 55 20.07 7.98 4.97
C PRO A 55 19.68 7.20 3.71
N ARG A 56 19.12 5.98 3.87
CA ARG A 56 18.85 5.03 2.78
C ARG A 56 17.76 5.52 1.83
N TYR A 57 16.83 6.35 2.28
CA TYR A 57 15.71 6.79 1.44
C TYR A 57 15.60 8.30 1.34
N ARG A 58 15.33 8.80 0.12
CA ARG A 58 14.82 10.16 -0.06
C ARG A 58 13.60 10.32 0.84
N THR A 59 13.62 11.32 1.71
CA THR A 59 12.50 11.68 2.59
C THR A 59 11.25 11.97 1.78
N ARG A 60 11.39 12.52 0.57
CA ARG A 60 10.28 12.83 -0.31
C ARG A 60 9.97 11.70 -1.30
N LEU A 61 8.73 11.24 -1.27
CA LEU A 61 8.15 10.28 -2.21
C LEU A 61 7.89 10.90 -3.57
N GLU A 62 7.93 10.04 -4.58
CA GLU A 62 7.45 10.39 -5.92
C GLU A 62 5.92 10.43 -5.93
N GLY A 63 5.33 11.39 -6.65
CA GLY A 63 3.87 11.51 -6.76
C GLY A 63 3.17 10.28 -7.34
N LYS A 64 3.91 9.36 -7.96
CA LYS A 64 3.40 8.08 -8.49
C LYS A 64 3.24 6.98 -7.42
N PHE A 65 3.68 7.21 -6.18
CA PHE A 65 3.58 6.23 -5.10
C PHE A 65 2.13 6.05 -4.63
N THR A 66 1.31 5.34 -5.38
CA THR A 66 -0.11 5.06 -5.05
C THR A 66 -0.35 3.56 -4.94
N ALA A 67 -1.37 3.14 -4.20
CA ALA A 67 -1.77 1.72 -4.16
C ALA A 67 -2.11 1.19 -5.56
N ALA A 68 -2.73 2.02 -6.41
CA ALA A 68 -2.97 1.68 -7.81
C ALA A 68 -1.68 1.40 -8.57
N TYR A 69 -0.61 2.16 -8.34
CA TYR A 69 0.68 1.91 -8.96
C TYR A 69 1.36 0.66 -8.40
N LEU A 70 1.32 0.47 -7.07
CA LEU A 70 1.87 -0.73 -6.42
C LEU A 70 1.21 -2.00 -6.97
N VAL A 71 -0.12 -1.99 -7.14
CA VAL A 71 -0.85 -3.15 -7.66
C VAL A 71 -0.65 -3.33 -9.17
N ASN A 72 -0.81 -2.26 -9.96
CA ASN A 72 -0.84 -2.40 -11.42
C ASN A 72 0.55 -2.47 -12.06
N VAL A 73 1.55 -1.82 -11.45
CA VAL A 73 2.91 -1.75 -11.99
C VAL A 73 3.87 -2.58 -11.16
N CYS A 74 3.87 -2.46 -9.83
CA CYS A 74 4.78 -3.27 -9.00
C CYS A 74 4.29 -4.72 -8.80
N GLU A 75 3.16 -5.08 -9.41
CA GLU A 75 2.50 -6.39 -9.33
C GLU A 75 2.26 -6.87 -7.89
N MET A 76 2.15 -5.94 -6.94
CA MET A 76 1.82 -6.23 -5.54
C MET A 76 0.34 -6.60 -5.40
N LYS A 77 0.03 -7.43 -4.41
CA LYS A 77 -1.35 -7.76 -4.05
C LYS A 77 -1.82 -6.85 -2.92
N LEU A 78 -2.94 -6.16 -3.14
CA LEU A 78 -3.62 -5.39 -2.11
C LEU A 78 -4.56 -6.31 -1.33
N HIS A 79 -4.48 -6.28 -0.01
CA HIS A 79 -5.39 -6.99 0.88
C HIS A 79 -6.06 -6.02 1.86
N TRP A 80 -7.38 -6.14 2.05
CA TRP A 80 -8.11 -5.28 2.97
C TRP A 80 -8.14 -5.87 4.37
N THR A 81 -7.83 -5.08 5.38
CA THR A 81 -7.89 -5.51 6.79
C THR A 81 -8.95 -4.73 7.56
N ASP A 82 -9.62 -5.45 8.47
CA ASP A 82 -10.48 -4.89 9.52
C ASP A 82 -9.68 -4.43 10.72
N ASN A 83 -8.40 -4.80 10.82
CA ASN A 83 -7.55 -4.49 11.97
C ASN A 83 -6.64 -3.28 11.65
N LEU A 84 -6.80 -2.19 12.40
CA LEU A 84 -6.02 -0.97 12.19
C LEU A 84 -4.52 -1.19 12.42
N THR A 85 -4.14 -2.11 13.31
CA THR A 85 -2.73 -2.39 13.60
C THR A 85 -2.00 -3.09 12.46
N ASP A 86 -2.76 -3.65 11.53
CA ASP A 86 -2.22 -4.36 10.37
C ASP A 86 -2.24 -3.44 9.14
N HIS A 87 -2.54 -2.16 9.32
CA HIS A 87 -2.49 -1.19 8.23
C HIS A 87 -1.04 -1.03 7.74
N LEU A 88 -0.85 -1.15 6.43
CA LEU A 88 0.44 -1.08 5.72
C LEU A 88 1.43 -2.21 5.97
N CYS A 89 1.08 -3.22 6.77
CA CYS A 89 1.92 -4.39 6.92
C CYS A 89 2.16 -5.06 5.57
N GLN A 90 3.41 -5.47 5.36
CA GLN A 90 3.83 -6.17 4.15
C GLN A 90 4.18 -7.62 4.47
N ASP A 91 3.71 -8.53 3.62
CA ASP A 91 4.21 -9.89 3.53
C ASP A 91 5.19 -9.95 2.34
N PRO A 92 6.52 -9.97 2.60
CA PRO A 92 7.52 -9.97 1.54
C PRO A 92 7.52 -11.26 0.71
N ASP A 93 7.11 -12.38 1.29
CA ASP A 93 7.09 -13.69 0.63
C ASP A 93 5.92 -13.79 -0.35
N GLN A 94 4.76 -13.28 0.05
CA GLN A 94 3.55 -13.28 -0.78
C GLN A 94 3.44 -12.06 -1.70
N HIS A 95 4.30 -11.05 -1.51
CA HIS A 95 4.26 -9.76 -2.20
C HIS A 95 2.90 -9.07 -2.02
N VAL A 96 2.36 -9.18 -0.80
CA VAL A 96 1.07 -8.65 -0.38
C VAL A 96 1.31 -7.47 0.57
N PHE A 97 0.49 -6.44 0.46
CA PHE A 97 0.40 -5.40 1.49
C PHE A 97 -1.05 -5.20 1.93
N THR A 98 -1.22 -4.86 3.20
CA THR A 98 -2.54 -4.72 3.83
C THR A 98 -2.94 -3.26 3.95
N VAL A 99 -4.21 -2.95 3.72
CA VAL A 99 -4.76 -1.62 3.95
C VAL A 99 -6.03 -1.70 4.77
N TYR A 100 -6.10 -0.87 5.81
CA TYR A 100 -7.27 -0.76 6.65
C TYR A 100 -8.45 -0.17 5.86
N LYS A 101 -9.58 -0.87 5.86
CA LYS A 101 -10.71 -0.56 4.96
C LYS A 101 -11.70 0.46 5.52
N HIS A 102 -11.80 0.61 6.84
CA HIS A 102 -12.87 1.40 7.47
C HIS A 102 -12.52 2.87 7.66
N LYS A 103 -12.25 3.60 6.57
CA LYS A 103 -11.94 5.05 6.61
C LYS A 103 -12.96 5.86 7.41
N ILE A 104 -14.25 5.48 7.35
CA ILE A 104 -15.33 6.13 8.12
C ILE A 104 -15.12 6.03 9.64
N CYS A 105 -14.61 4.90 10.15
CA CYS A 105 -14.34 4.72 11.57
C CYS A 105 -13.26 5.70 12.03
N LEU A 106 -12.18 5.85 11.28
CA LEU A 106 -11.11 6.82 11.57
C LEU A 106 -11.62 8.27 11.56
N LEU A 107 -12.44 8.63 10.56
CA LEU A 107 -13.04 9.96 10.48
C LEU A 107 -13.95 10.27 11.67
N ASN A 108 -14.76 9.30 12.09
CA ASN A 108 -15.66 9.46 13.23
C ASN A 108 -14.87 9.57 14.55
N HIS A 109 -13.86 8.72 14.73
CA HIS A 109 -13.00 8.75 15.92
C HIS A 109 -12.20 10.05 16.02
N SER A 110 -11.69 10.59 14.90
CA SER A 110 -10.97 11.88 14.88
C SER A 110 -11.87 13.08 15.23
N LYS A 111 -13.15 13.04 14.84
CA LYS A 111 -14.13 14.09 15.11
C LYS A 111 -14.70 14.03 16.53
N SER A 112 -14.67 12.86 17.17
CA SER A 112 -15.17 12.70 18.53
C SER A 112 -14.31 13.50 19.52
N LYS A 113 -14.95 14.31 20.37
CA LYS A 113 -14.24 15.14 21.36
C LYS A 113 -13.81 14.35 22.59
N ASP A 114 -14.61 13.35 22.97
CA ASP A 114 -14.38 12.51 24.14
C ASP A 114 -14.80 11.09 23.79
N GLY A 115 -13.90 10.12 24.03
CA GLY A 115 -14.26 8.71 24.01
C GLY A 115 -13.31 7.79 23.26
N CYS A 116 -12.59 8.24 22.21
CA CYS A 116 -11.67 7.33 21.52
C CYS A 116 -10.38 7.15 22.34
N PRO A 117 -10.01 5.92 22.73
CA PRO A 117 -8.75 5.65 23.43
C PRO A 117 -7.54 5.64 22.49
N ILE A 118 -7.76 5.71 21.16
CA ILE A 118 -6.70 5.87 20.16
C ILE A 118 -6.25 7.34 20.14
N PRO A 119 -4.95 7.62 20.28
CA PRO A 119 -4.43 8.98 20.16
C PRO A 119 -4.82 9.64 18.83
N LYS A 120 -5.17 10.92 18.89
CA LYS A 120 -5.67 11.66 17.72
C LYS A 120 -4.64 11.75 16.60
N ASP A 121 -3.36 11.90 16.94
CA ASP A 121 -2.24 11.89 16.01
C ASP A 121 -2.13 10.57 15.25
N VAL A 122 -2.32 9.42 15.92
CA VAL A 122 -2.40 8.10 15.26
C VAL A 122 -3.54 8.06 14.25
N LEU A 123 -4.74 8.55 14.61
CA LEU A 123 -5.90 8.56 13.70
C LEU A 123 -5.68 9.46 12.48
N GLU A 124 -5.10 10.63 12.69
CA GLU A 124 -4.79 11.58 11.62
C GLU A 124 -3.74 11.01 10.67
N GLU A 125 -2.67 10.42 11.20
CA GLU A 125 -1.63 9.79 10.39
C GLU A 125 -2.17 8.59 9.61
N ALA A 126 -2.99 7.73 10.23
CA ALA A 126 -3.65 6.61 9.55
C ALA A 126 -4.56 7.08 8.41
N LEU A 127 -5.18 8.25 8.54
CA LEU A 127 -5.94 8.80 7.43
C LEU A 127 -5.00 9.43 6.38
N ASP A 128 -3.89 10.04 6.78
CA ASP A 128 -2.91 10.65 5.87
C ASP A 128 -2.22 9.58 5.01
N THR A 129 -1.97 8.38 5.55
CA THR A 129 -1.48 7.22 4.78
C THR A 129 -2.51 6.73 3.77
N LEU A 130 -3.80 6.73 4.11
CA LEU A 130 -4.88 6.38 3.19
C LEU A 130 -4.99 7.40 2.04
N ASP A 131 -4.90 8.70 2.32
CA ASP A 131 -4.92 9.75 1.31
C ASP A 131 -3.62 9.73 0.45
N LEU A 132 -2.49 9.30 1.03
CA LEU A 132 -1.23 9.05 0.31
C LEU A 132 -1.37 7.91 -0.71
N LEU A 133 -1.97 6.78 -0.32
CA LEU A 133 -2.13 5.60 -1.16
C LEU A 133 -3.26 5.71 -2.17
N PHE A 134 -4.35 6.39 -1.81
CA PHE A 134 -5.56 6.52 -2.62
C PHE A 134 -5.91 8.00 -2.84
N PRO A 135 -5.08 8.75 -3.59
CA PRO A 135 -5.34 10.15 -3.85
C PRO A 135 -6.69 10.38 -4.51
N PHE A 136 -7.46 11.34 -3.97
CA PHE A 136 -8.72 11.74 -4.56
C PHE A 136 -8.50 12.43 -5.91
N GLY A 137 -9.33 12.10 -6.90
CA GLY A 137 -9.19 12.61 -8.27
C GLY A 137 -8.28 11.78 -9.17
N ASP A 138 -7.52 10.82 -8.63
CA ASP A 138 -6.71 9.91 -9.44
C ASP A 138 -7.56 8.82 -10.12
N PRO A 139 -7.60 8.75 -11.46
CA PRO A 139 -8.40 7.77 -12.18
C PRO A 139 -7.99 6.33 -11.88
N ALA A 140 -6.68 6.07 -11.69
CA ALA A 140 -6.17 4.73 -11.44
C ALA A 140 -6.62 4.22 -10.05
N THR A 141 -6.57 5.08 -9.05
CA THR A 141 -7.13 4.84 -7.71
C THR A 141 -8.63 4.54 -7.78
N LYS A 142 -9.41 5.35 -8.49
CA LYS A 142 -10.86 5.11 -8.65
C LYS A 142 -11.17 3.76 -9.32
N GLN A 143 -10.39 3.39 -10.34
CA GLN A 143 -10.53 2.09 -11.01
C GLN A 143 -10.15 0.92 -10.10
N LEU A 144 -9.06 1.03 -9.34
CA LEU A 144 -8.66 0.02 -8.37
C LEU A 144 -9.75 -0.17 -7.32
N LEU A 145 -10.23 0.89 -6.68
CA LEU A 145 -11.28 0.81 -5.66
C LEU A 145 -12.60 0.26 -6.21
N LYS A 146 -12.92 0.53 -7.49
CA LYS A 146 -14.05 -0.11 -8.16
C LYS A 146 -13.88 -1.62 -8.30
N LYS A 147 -12.69 -2.07 -8.71
CA LYS A 147 -12.35 -3.50 -8.85
C LYS A 147 -12.41 -4.23 -7.51
N GLU A 148 -11.97 -3.56 -6.44
CA GLU A 148 -11.96 -4.09 -5.08
C GLU A 148 -13.32 -3.96 -4.34
N ASN A 149 -14.38 -3.49 -5.00
CA ASN A 149 -15.69 -3.20 -4.41
C ASN A 149 -15.64 -2.22 -3.20
N GLN A 150 -14.66 -1.32 -3.18
CA GLN A 150 -14.44 -0.30 -2.14
C GLN A 150 -14.77 1.12 -2.62
N LEU A 151 -15.81 1.30 -3.45
CA LEU A 151 -16.16 2.64 -3.95
C LEU A 151 -16.60 3.61 -2.84
N VAL A 152 -17.19 3.10 -1.75
CA VAL A 152 -17.57 3.90 -0.58
C VAL A 152 -16.35 4.59 0.03
N PHE A 153 -15.19 3.92 0.02
CA PHE A 153 -13.92 4.50 0.47
C PHE A 153 -13.56 5.77 -0.30
N TYR A 154 -13.77 5.76 -1.62
CA TYR A 154 -13.51 6.91 -2.50
C TYR A 154 -14.54 8.04 -2.31
N GLN A 155 -15.81 7.69 -2.05
CA GLN A 155 -16.91 8.65 -1.86
C GLN A 155 -16.76 9.50 -0.59
N LEU A 156 -16.07 8.99 0.43
CA LEU A 156 -15.74 9.75 1.64
C LEU A 156 -14.87 10.98 1.36
N GLY A 157 -14.30 11.07 0.15
CA GLY A 157 -13.61 12.25 -0.34
C GLY A 157 -12.22 12.45 0.27
N ASN A 158 -11.62 13.58 -0.08
CA ASN A 158 -10.38 14.07 0.53
C ASN A 158 -10.69 14.98 1.72
N ARG A 159 -9.85 14.98 2.76
CA ARG A 159 -10.00 15.81 3.96
C ARG A 159 -9.63 17.29 3.76
N ALA A 160 -9.73 17.82 2.54
CA ALA A 160 -9.24 19.14 2.15
C ALA A 160 -7.76 19.40 2.55
N ARG A 161 -6.99 18.33 2.75
CA ARG A 161 -5.56 18.35 2.99
C ARG A 161 -4.85 17.93 1.71
N ASP A 162 -3.71 18.57 1.47
CA ASP A 162 -2.83 18.14 0.41
C ASP A 162 -2.21 16.79 0.76
N ARG A 163 -1.89 16.02 -0.28
CA ARG A 163 -1.24 14.73 -0.12
C ARG A 163 0.18 14.94 0.42
N GLU A 164 0.41 14.47 1.63
CA GLU A 164 1.74 14.48 2.23
C GLU A 164 2.61 13.43 1.53
N LEU A 165 3.76 13.86 1.02
CA LEU A 165 4.73 13.02 0.32
C LEU A 165 6.05 12.92 1.07
N ASP A 166 6.22 13.71 2.13
CA ASP A 166 7.37 13.64 3.00
C ASP A 166 7.19 12.51 4.02
N LEU A 167 7.91 11.41 3.83
CA LEU A 167 8.00 10.31 4.78
C LEU A 167 8.42 10.80 6.16
N SER A 168 9.14 11.92 6.25
CA SER A 168 9.55 12.50 7.53
C SER A 168 8.37 12.89 8.43
N ARG A 169 7.16 13.05 7.88
CA ARG A 169 5.95 13.46 8.61
C ARG A 169 5.18 12.30 9.24
N TYR A 170 5.49 11.08 8.84
CA TYR A 170 4.88 9.86 9.37
C TYR A 170 5.72 9.36 10.55
N GLU A 171 5.14 9.31 11.74
CA GLU A 171 5.80 8.87 12.96
C GLU A 171 5.35 7.47 13.37
N TYR A 172 4.11 7.08 13.07
CA TYR A 172 3.52 5.81 13.49
C TYR A 172 3.64 4.70 12.45
N TRP A 173 3.54 5.03 11.16
CA TRP A 173 3.59 4.08 10.04
C TRP A 173 4.85 4.22 9.19
N ARG A 174 5.89 4.85 9.74
CA ARG A 174 7.14 5.10 9.01
C ARG A 174 7.79 3.81 8.51
N GLU A 175 7.94 2.83 9.39
CA GLU A 175 8.65 1.59 9.07
C GLU A 175 7.92 0.83 7.96
N GLU A 176 6.60 0.71 8.08
CA GLU A 176 5.75 0.08 7.07
C GLU A 176 5.76 0.84 5.74
N LEU A 177 5.79 2.17 5.77
CA LEU A 177 5.94 2.98 4.56
C LEU A 177 7.33 2.80 3.93
N ASP A 178 8.40 2.75 4.72
CA ASP A 178 9.75 2.50 4.21
C ASP A 178 9.83 1.12 3.52
N ASP A 179 9.22 0.08 4.09
CA ASP A 179 9.13 -1.26 3.48
C ASP A 179 8.37 -1.25 2.14
N LEU A 180 7.25 -0.52 2.08
CA LEU A 180 6.49 -0.32 0.84
C LEU A 180 7.28 0.48 -0.20
N VAL A 181 8.05 1.47 0.23
CA VAL A 181 8.92 2.28 -0.64
C VAL A 181 10.06 1.46 -1.19
N ASP A 182 10.63 0.55 -0.40
CA ASP A 182 11.60 -0.42 -0.88
C ASP A 182 11.00 -1.32 -1.95
N SER A 183 9.79 -1.80 -1.72
CA SER A 183 9.08 -2.63 -2.68
C SER A 183 8.71 -1.86 -3.95
N PHE A 184 8.41 -0.58 -3.84
CA PHE A 184 8.29 0.32 -4.97
C PHE A 184 9.63 0.42 -5.70
N ARG A 185 10.75 0.73 -5.04
CA ARG A 185 12.03 0.99 -5.72
C ARG A 185 12.71 -0.25 -6.32
N LYS A 186 12.27 -1.47 -5.98
CA LYS A 186 12.82 -2.70 -6.58
C LYS A 186 12.67 -2.71 -8.11
N PRO A 187 13.68 -3.24 -8.83
CA PRO A 187 13.66 -3.31 -10.28
C PRO A 187 12.52 -4.21 -10.79
N PRO A 188 12.07 -4.01 -12.04
CA PRO A 188 10.95 -4.75 -12.59
C PRO A 188 11.24 -6.25 -12.68
N ARG A 189 10.36 -7.08 -12.12
CA ARG A 189 10.53 -8.54 -12.06
C ARG A 189 9.99 -9.27 -13.29
N SER A 190 9.14 -8.60 -14.08
CA SER A 190 8.38 -9.17 -15.19
C SER A 190 8.51 -8.31 -16.46
N TRP A 191 8.44 -8.92 -17.64
CA TRP A 191 8.44 -8.19 -18.91
C TRP A 191 7.22 -7.28 -19.05
N LYS A 192 6.08 -7.68 -18.49
CA LYS A 192 4.87 -6.84 -18.43
C LYS A 192 5.12 -5.59 -17.59
N GLN A 193 5.81 -5.76 -16.46
CA GLN A 193 6.24 -4.66 -15.60
C GLN A 193 7.22 -3.76 -16.34
N LEU A 194 8.24 -4.31 -17.01
CA LEU A 194 9.22 -3.53 -17.78
C LEU A 194 8.59 -2.73 -18.92
N ALA A 195 7.57 -3.28 -19.59
CA ALA A 195 6.85 -2.57 -20.66
C ALA A 195 6.05 -1.35 -20.14
N THR A 196 5.59 -1.39 -18.89
CA THR A 196 4.68 -0.40 -18.29
C THR A 196 5.39 0.56 -17.33
N ASP A 197 6.48 0.11 -16.71
CA ASP A 197 7.26 0.85 -15.73
C ASP A 197 8.06 1.97 -16.39
N ARG A 198 7.75 3.22 -16.03
CA ARG A 198 8.42 4.43 -16.53
C ARG A 198 9.33 5.09 -15.49
N ARG A 199 9.67 4.42 -14.39
CA ARG A 199 10.53 4.98 -13.34
C ARG A 199 12.00 5.01 -13.79
N ASN A 200 12.44 3.98 -14.51
CA ASN A 200 13.73 3.96 -15.19
C ASN A 200 13.52 4.12 -16.70
N LEU A 201 13.44 5.38 -17.17
CA LEU A 201 13.26 5.71 -18.59
C LEU A 201 14.31 5.05 -19.50
N MET A 202 15.52 4.85 -18.99
CA MET A 202 16.61 4.23 -19.74
C MET A 202 16.35 2.73 -19.97
N GLU A 203 15.98 1.98 -18.93
CA GLU A 203 15.63 0.56 -19.04
C GLU A 203 14.36 0.36 -19.87
N TRP A 204 13.36 1.23 -19.69
CA TRP A 204 12.14 1.21 -20.49
C TRP A 204 12.44 1.45 -21.98
N ALA A 205 13.28 2.43 -22.30
CA ALA A 205 13.69 2.70 -23.68
C ALA A 205 14.52 1.54 -24.26
N ALA A 206 15.47 0.99 -23.50
CA ALA A 206 16.27 -0.15 -23.92
C ALA A 206 15.40 -1.37 -24.24
N PHE A 207 14.36 -1.64 -23.43
CA PHE A 207 13.38 -2.70 -23.69
C PHE A 207 12.67 -2.50 -25.03
N TRP A 208 12.10 -1.32 -25.27
CA TRP A 208 11.39 -1.07 -26.53
C TRP A 208 12.32 -1.05 -27.75
N VAL A 209 13.55 -0.55 -27.62
CA VAL A 209 14.57 -0.64 -28.67
C VAL A 209 14.86 -2.11 -29.01
N ALA A 210 15.05 -2.98 -28.00
CA ALA A 210 15.29 -4.40 -28.21
C ALA A 210 14.10 -5.08 -28.93
N VAL A 211 12.86 -4.76 -28.53
CA VAL A 211 11.64 -5.25 -29.19
C VAL A 211 11.60 -4.81 -30.66
N MET A 212 11.86 -3.54 -30.95
CA MET A 212 11.85 -3.01 -32.32
C MET A 212 12.94 -3.67 -33.17
N VAL A 213 14.16 -3.84 -32.65
CA VAL A 213 15.25 -4.55 -33.35
C VAL A 213 14.85 -5.99 -33.66
N ALA A 214 14.25 -6.71 -32.70
CA ALA A 214 13.80 -8.09 -32.92
C ALA A 214 12.72 -8.18 -34.01
N ILE A 215 11.76 -7.23 -34.04
CA ILE A 215 10.73 -7.16 -35.08
C ILE A 215 11.37 -6.88 -36.45
N SER A 216 12.28 -5.91 -36.54
CA SER A 216 12.99 -5.58 -37.78
C SER A 216 13.80 -6.75 -38.32
N VAL A 217 14.54 -7.46 -37.46
CA VAL A 217 15.32 -8.65 -37.85
C VAL A 217 14.41 -9.75 -38.38
N LYS A 218 13.28 -10.04 -37.72
CA LYS A 218 12.31 -11.02 -38.21
C LYS A 218 11.69 -10.62 -39.56
N ALA A 219 11.31 -9.36 -39.71
CA ALA A 219 10.75 -8.85 -40.96
C ALA A 219 11.77 -8.94 -42.10
N TYR A 220 13.03 -8.62 -41.83
CA TYR A 220 14.12 -8.74 -42.79
C TYR A 220 14.31 -10.20 -43.26
N HIS A 221 14.34 -11.15 -42.33
CA HIS A 221 14.44 -12.58 -42.68
C HIS A 221 13.23 -13.08 -43.47
N ALA A 222 12.01 -12.65 -43.14
CA ALA A 222 10.80 -13.00 -43.87
C ALA A 222 10.83 -12.45 -45.31
N ALA A 223 11.28 -11.21 -45.50
CA ALA A 223 11.42 -10.60 -46.81
C ALA A 223 12.46 -11.33 -47.69
N ILE A 224 13.59 -11.74 -47.11
CA ILE A 224 14.59 -12.56 -47.82
C ILE A 224 14.04 -13.94 -48.19
N ALA A 225 13.27 -14.57 -47.31
CA ALA A 225 12.64 -15.84 -47.65
C ALA A 225 11.69 -15.67 -48.84
N GLN A 226 10.82 -14.67 -48.81
CA GLN A 226 9.88 -14.39 -49.91
C GLN A 226 10.58 -14.08 -51.24
N SER A 227 11.68 -13.32 -51.23
CA SER A 227 12.42 -13.02 -52.46
C SER A 227 13.12 -14.25 -53.07
N ARG A 228 13.44 -15.28 -52.27
CA ARG A 228 13.95 -16.56 -52.78
C ARG A 228 12.87 -17.50 -53.34
N TYR A 229 11.62 -17.34 -52.94
CA TYR A 229 10.51 -18.20 -53.34
C TYR A 229 9.63 -17.64 -54.47
N SER A 230 9.84 -16.39 -54.92
CA SER A 230 9.20 -15.88 -56.13
C SER A 230 9.86 -16.48 -57.38
N PRO A 231 9.19 -17.38 -58.14
CA PRO A 231 9.73 -17.89 -59.39
C PRO A 231 9.81 -16.75 -60.43
N GLN A 232 10.92 -16.71 -61.17
CA GLN A 232 11.07 -15.84 -62.33
C GLN A 232 10.05 -16.30 -63.39
N ASN A 233 8.95 -15.55 -63.52
CA ASN A 233 8.08 -15.58 -64.69
C ASN A 233 8.67 -14.72 -65.81
#